data_AF-A0A0D0C3G8-F1
#
_entry.id   AF-A0A0D0C3G8-F1
#
_cell.length_a   1.000
_cell.length_b   1.000
_cell.length_c   1.000
_cell.angle_alpha   90.00
_cell.angle_beta   90.00
_cell.angle_gamma   90.00
#
_symmetry.space_group_name_H-M   'P 1'
#
loop_
_entity.id
_entity.type
_entity.pdbx_description
1 polymer ?
#
loop_
_entity_poly.entity_id
_entity_poly.type
_entity_poly.pdbx_seq_one_letter_code
_entity_poly.pdbx_strand_id
1 'polypeptide(L)'
;MCSSNTSLPCSALTSHFSTDDETSPTFPLRPSSLTPTRIAYGARVLNEGSVQSLPLLHFSGGAFISDSAGVVNVAKIKGIHNSMVTGIFGGEGAWKVVKEEAGEDASASATDLSSYISAFTKSWVYSDLHEIRNLRRSFNPPFFTSRGLGLLCGVNAGGLLRH
;
A
#
# COMPACT_ATOMS: atom_id res chain seq x y z
N MET A 1 -11.49 5.44 -51.94
CA MET A 1 -11.59 6.82 -52.46
C MET A 1 -12.96 7.38 -52.08
N CYS A 2 -12.98 8.66 -51.67
CA CYS A 2 -14.09 9.45 -51.06
C CYS A 2 -14.43 9.03 -49.63
N SER A 3 -14.03 9.69 -48.54
CA SER A 3 -13.96 11.13 -48.20
C SER A 3 -15.30 11.85 -48.31
N SER A 4 -16.03 11.93 -47.19
CA SER A 4 -16.97 13.01 -46.90
C SER A 4 -17.04 13.25 -45.40
N ASN A 5 -16.41 14.36 -45.04
CA ASN A 5 -16.36 15.09 -43.79
C ASN A 5 -17.77 15.34 -43.20
N THR A 6 -18.05 14.85 -41.99
CA THR A 6 -19.05 15.46 -41.10
C THR A 6 -18.45 15.54 -39.70
N SER A 7 -17.95 16.73 -39.38
CA SER A 7 -17.55 17.15 -38.05
C SER A 7 -18.75 17.13 -37.11
N LEU A 8 -18.94 16.03 -36.39
CA LEU A 8 -19.82 16.01 -35.23
C LEU A 8 -19.04 16.63 -34.05
N PRO A 9 -19.58 17.65 -33.35
CA PRO A 9 -18.90 18.23 -32.20
C PRO A 9 -18.81 17.18 -31.08
N CYS A 10 -17.62 17.07 -30.49
CA CYS A 10 -17.26 16.14 -29.41
C CYS A 10 -18.02 16.39 -28.09
N SER A 11 -19.02 17.28 -28.09
CA SER A 11 -19.76 17.75 -26.91
C SER A 11 -21.03 16.95 -26.60
N ALA A 12 -21.37 15.93 -27.39
CA ALA A 12 -22.64 15.20 -27.23
C ALA A 12 -22.56 13.91 -26.39
N LEU A 13 -21.40 13.58 -25.81
CA LEU A 13 -21.24 12.39 -24.97
C LEU A 13 -20.82 12.71 -23.53
N THR A 14 -21.14 13.90 -23.02
CA THR A 14 -21.27 14.12 -21.58
C THR A 14 -22.62 13.58 -21.13
N SER A 15 -22.74 12.25 -21.05
CA SER A 15 -23.83 11.63 -20.32
C SER A 15 -23.85 12.20 -18.91
N HIS A 16 -24.97 12.84 -18.55
CA HIS A 16 -25.37 13.26 -17.21
C HIS A 16 -24.61 12.53 -16.09
N PHE A 17 -23.51 13.11 -15.65
CA PHE A 17 -22.92 12.81 -14.34
C PHE A 17 -23.30 13.99 -13.47
N SER A 18 -24.40 13.83 -12.73
CA SER A 18 -24.94 14.84 -11.83
C SER A 18 -23.83 15.36 -10.91
N THR A 19 -23.50 16.64 -11.05
CA THR A 19 -22.51 17.36 -10.24
C THR A 19 -23.03 17.78 -8.87
N ASP A 20 -24.22 17.32 -8.49
CA ASP A 20 -24.86 17.68 -7.23
C ASP A 20 -24.42 16.70 -6.13
N ASP A 21 -23.12 16.68 -5.85
CA ASP A 21 -22.57 16.10 -4.63
C ASP A 21 -22.49 17.21 -3.57
N GLU A 22 -23.65 17.61 -3.06
CA GLU A 22 -23.83 18.54 -1.91
C GLU A 22 -23.28 17.98 -0.58
N THR A 23 -22.42 16.96 -0.63
CA THR A 23 -21.78 16.36 0.55
C THR A 23 -20.30 16.69 0.67
N SER A 24 -19.75 17.59 -0.15
CA SER A 24 -18.44 18.16 0.15
C SER A 24 -18.54 18.97 1.44
N PRO A 25 -17.82 18.65 2.53
CA PRO A 25 -17.81 19.48 3.71
C PRO A 25 -17.14 20.80 3.32
N THR A 26 -17.93 21.82 3.00
CA THR A 26 -17.43 23.18 2.85
C THR A 26 -17.01 23.66 4.23
N PHE A 27 -15.81 23.25 4.65
CA PHE A 27 -15.11 23.90 5.73
C PHE A 27 -15.04 25.40 5.37
N PRO A 28 -15.38 26.33 6.29
CA PRO A 28 -15.45 27.74 5.96
C PRO A 28 -14.05 28.31 5.73
N LEU A 29 -13.51 28.08 4.53
CA LEU A 29 -12.27 28.67 4.06
C LEU A 29 -12.58 29.98 3.35
N ARG A 30 -11.70 30.96 3.59
CA ARG A 30 -11.70 32.32 3.05
C ARG A 30 -12.27 32.37 1.62
N PRO A 31 -13.23 33.28 1.31
CA PRO A 31 -13.85 33.34 0.00
C PRO A 31 -12.78 33.65 -1.05
N SER A 32 -12.46 32.65 -1.85
CA SER A 32 -11.68 32.81 -3.07
C SER A 32 -12.65 33.00 -4.23
N SER A 33 -12.31 33.88 -5.17
CA SER A 33 -13.20 34.36 -6.22
C SER A 33 -13.41 33.37 -7.38
N LEU A 34 -13.02 32.11 -7.23
CA LEU A 34 -13.09 31.11 -8.29
C LEU A 34 -13.82 29.88 -7.75
N THR A 35 -14.96 29.52 -8.34
CA THR A 35 -15.69 28.29 -8.03
C THR A 35 -14.98 27.12 -8.70
N PRO A 36 -14.30 26.23 -7.95
CA PRO A 36 -13.59 25.11 -8.56
C PRO A 36 -14.59 24.07 -9.06
N THR A 37 -14.49 23.69 -10.33
CA THR A 37 -15.26 22.58 -10.92
C THR A 37 -14.45 21.29 -10.80
N ARG A 38 -15.02 20.23 -10.20
CA ARG A 38 -14.36 18.91 -10.07
C ARG A 38 -14.28 18.25 -11.45
N ILE A 39 -13.07 17.96 -11.93
CA ILE A 39 -12.84 17.36 -13.27
C ILE A 39 -12.83 15.82 -13.21
N ALA A 40 -12.38 15.23 -12.09
CA ALA A 40 -12.32 13.77 -11.93
C ALA A 40 -12.48 13.35 -10.46
N TYR A 41 -12.94 12.11 -10.25
CA TYR A 41 -13.01 11.44 -8.95
C TYR A 41 -12.48 10.01 -9.08
N GLY A 42 -11.74 9.55 -8.08
CA GLY A 42 -11.25 8.18 -8.01
C GLY A 42 -10.96 7.76 -6.58
N ALA A 43 -11.10 6.46 -6.30
CA ALA A 43 -10.85 5.85 -5.00
C ALA A 43 -10.04 4.57 -5.17
N ARG A 44 -9.08 4.32 -4.26
CA ARG A 44 -8.28 3.10 -4.21
C ARG A 44 -8.11 2.66 -2.76
N VAL A 45 -8.16 1.35 -2.53
CA VAL A 45 -7.92 0.76 -1.21
C VAL A 45 -6.41 0.73 -0.92
N LEU A 46 -6.05 1.05 0.31
CA LEU A 46 -4.68 0.98 0.83
C LEU A 46 -4.61 -0.03 1.97
N ASN A 47 -3.47 -0.70 2.09
CA ASN A 47 -3.24 -1.68 3.15
C ASN A 47 -2.79 -0.99 4.43
N GLU A 48 -3.41 -1.37 5.56
CA GLU A 48 -3.22 -0.65 6.84
C GLU A 48 -2.77 -1.53 8.02
N GLY A 49 -2.49 -2.81 7.79
CA GLY A 49 -2.21 -3.78 8.85
C GLY A 49 -0.72 -3.90 9.26
N SER A 50 0.20 -3.26 8.54
CA SER A 50 1.65 -3.32 8.79
C SER A 50 2.18 -4.77 8.95
N VAL A 51 3.26 -4.98 9.71
CA VAL A 51 3.92 -6.28 9.95
C VAL A 51 2.94 -7.36 10.43
N GLN A 52 1.90 -6.98 11.17
CA GLN A 52 0.92 -7.93 11.72
C GLN A 52 0.00 -8.53 10.66
N SER A 53 -0.09 -7.90 9.49
CA SER A 53 -0.88 -8.37 8.36
C SER A 53 -0.06 -9.02 7.26
N LEU A 54 1.27 -9.11 7.41
CA LEU A 54 2.12 -9.70 6.39
C LEU A 54 1.83 -11.21 6.29
N PRO A 55 1.51 -11.73 5.08
CA PRO A 55 1.42 -13.16 4.85
C PRO A 55 2.82 -13.78 4.80
N LEU A 56 2.89 -15.11 4.65
CA LEU A 56 4.13 -15.75 4.24
C LEU A 56 4.54 -15.19 2.87
N LEU A 57 5.71 -14.54 2.81
CA LEU A 57 6.12 -13.74 1.65
C LEU A 57 6.62 -14.56 0.45
N HIS A 58 6.94 -15.82 0.66
CA HIS A 58 7.42 -16.73 -0.37
C HIS A 58 6.63 -18.04 -0.31
N PHE A 59 6.51 -18.68 -1.45
CA PHE A 59 5.99 -20.02 -1.58
C PHE A 59 6.76 -20.71 -2.70
N SER A 60 6.59 -22.02 -2.80
CA SER A 60 7.27 -22.83 -3.80
C SER A 60 6.88 -22.35 -5.21
N GLY A 61 7.80 -21.75 -5.96
CA GLY A 61 7.57 -21.19 -7.30
C GLY A 61 7.17 -19.70 -7.35
N GLY A 62 7.13 -18.96 -6.25
CA GLY A 62 6.82 -17.53 -6.29
C GLY A 62 6.96 -16.77 -4.97
N ALA A 63 6.79 -15.45 -5.04
CA ALA A 63 6.84 -14.57 -3.88
C ALA A 63 5.87 -13.39 -4.01
N PHE A 64 5.34 -12.92 -2.87
CA PHE A 64 4.56 -11.69 -2.80
C PHE A 64 5.50 -10.50 -2.65
N ILE A 65 5.34 -9.52 -3.52
CA ILE A 65 6.13 -8.28 -3.53
C ILE A 65 5.23 -7.05 -3.45
N SER A 66 5.78 -5.90 -3.06
CA SER A 66 5.08 -4.62 -3.11
C SER A 66 3.79 -4.60 -2.26
N ASP A 67 2.81 -3.76 -2.63
CA ASP A 67 1.58 -3.53 -1.87
C ASP A 67 0.73 -4.81 -1.80
N SER A 68 0.91 -5.76 -2.73
CA SER A 68 0.29 -7.10 -2.67
C SER A 68 0.71 -7.88 -1.42
N ALA A 69 1.92 -7.66 -0.92
CA ALA A 69 2.40 -8.22 0.35
C ALA A 69 1.95 -7.40 1.58
N GLY A 70 1.46 -6.16 1.39
CA GLY A 70 1.03 -5.29 2.49
C GLY A 70 2.11 -4.37 3.07
N VAL A 71 3.16 -4.03 2.30
CA VAL A 71 4.34 -3.26 2.77
C VAL A 71 4.15 -1.73 2.85
N VAL A 72 2.94 -1.27 3.15
CA VAL A 72 2.60 0.17 3.20
C VAL A 72 2.78 0.75 4.60
N ASN A 73 3.49 1.88 4.70
CA ASN A 73 3.54 2.67 5.92
C ASN A 73 2.40 3.70 5.95
N VAL A 74 1.36 3.41 6.73
CA VAL A 74 0.17 4.28 6.86
C VAL A 74 0.49 5.59 7.58
N ALA A 75 1.35 5.58 8.61
CA ALA A 75 1.69 6.77 9.39
C ALA A 75 2.31 7.85 8.51
N LYS A 76 3.21 7.43 7.61
CA LYS A 76 3.97 8.30 6.71
C LYS A 76 3.32 8.44 5.33
N ILE A 77 2.22 7.73 5.05
CA ILE A 77 1.60 7.59 3.71
C ILE A 77 2.66 7.19 2.65
N LYS A 78 3.53 6.24 3.00
CA LYS A 78 4.62 5.74 2.15
C LYS A 78 4.36 4.30 1.73
N GLY A 79 3.85 4.12 0.52
CA GLY A 79 3.71 2.81 -0.13
C GLY A 79 4.76 2.59 -1.23
N ILE A 80 4.91 3.58 -2.12
CA ILE A 80 5.69 3.45 -3.37
C ILE A 80 7.16 3.09 -3.11
N HIS A 81 7.83 3.77 -2.17
CA HIS A 81 9.24 3.50 -1.88
C HIS A 81 9.48 2.09 -1.32
N ASN A 82 8.64 1.67 -0.37
CA ASN A 82 8.71 0.31 0.18
C ASN A 82 8.40 -0.73 -0.89
N SER A 83 7.45 -0.42 -1.76
CA SER A 83 7.07 -1.24 -2.90
C SER A 83 8.21 -1.44 -3.91
N MET A 84 8.95 -0.38 -4.24
CA MET A 84 10.12 -0.48 -5.12
C MET A 84 11.24 -1.29 -4.49
N VAL A 85 11.58 -1.02 -3.22
CA VAL A 85 12.66 -1.72 -2.51
C VAL A 85 12.37 -3.21 -2.35
N THR A 86 11.14 -3.57 -1.99
CA THR A 86 10.73 -4.98 -1.90
C THR A 86 10.71 -5.68 -3.26
N GLY A 87 10.40 -4.97 -4.34
CA GLY A 87 10.53 -5.47 -5.71
C GLY A 87 11.98 -5.79 -6.10
N ILE A 88 12.94 -4.94 -5.71
CA ILE A 88 14.37 -5.19 -5.94
C ILE A 88 14.82 -6.46 -5.21
N PHE A 89 14.47 -6.63 -3.93
CA PHE A 89 14.83 -7.84 -3.19
C PHE A 89 14.21 -9.12 -3.78
N GLY A 90 12.95 -9.04 -4.24
CA GLY A 90 12.30 -10.15 -4.92
C GLY A 90 13.00 -10.51 -6.24
N GLY A 91 13.39 -9.50 -7.02
CA GLY A 91 14.15 -9.67 -8.27
C GLY A 91 15.54 -10.25 -8.04
N GLU A 92 16.28 -9.77 -7.04
CA GLU A 92 17.59 -10.32 -6.66
C GLU A 92 17.48 -11.77 -6.18
N GLY A 93 16.42 -12.10 -5.41
CA GLY A 93 16.13 -13.47 -4.99
C GLY A 93 15.86 -14.39 -6.18
N ALA A 94 14.98 -13.97 -7.09
CA ALA A 94 14.66 -14.71 -8.31
C ALA A 94 15.89 -14.92 -9.21
N TRP A 95 16.71 -13.87 -9.39
CA TRP A 95 17.91 -13.96 -10.21
C TRP A 95 18.94 -14.94 -9.65
N LYS A 96 19.13 -14.98 -8.33
CA LYS A 96 20.05 -15.94 -7.68
C LYS A 96 19.64 -17.37 -7.95
N VAL A 97 18.35 -17.69 -7.77
CA VAL A 97 17.88 -19.06 -7.99
C VAL A 97 17.98 -19.46 -9.46
N VAL A 98 17.59 -18.58 -10.40
CA VAL A 98 17.74 -18.85 -11.84
C VAL A 98 19.20 -19.09 -12.23
N LYS A 99 20.14 -18.35 -11.63
CA LYS A 99 21.57 -18.53 -11.89
C LYS A 99 22.12 -19.85 -11.34
N GLU A 100 21.61 -20.31 -10.20
CA GLU A 100 22.00 -21.58 -9.58
C GLU A 100 21.39 -22.77 -10.34
N GLU A 101 20.11 -22.69 -10.72
CA GLU A 101 19.39 -23.72 -11.49
C GLU A 101 19.88 -23.85 -12.95
N ALA A 102 20.49 -22.82 -13.53
CA ALA A 102 21.05 -22.91 -14.89
C ALA A 102 22.22 -23.91 -15.04
N GLY A 103 22.73 -24.46 -13.93
CA GLY A 103 23.82 -25.45 -13.92
C GLY A 103 23.40 -26.91 -13.70
N GLU A 104 22.17 -27.19 -13.28
CA GLU A 104 21.68 -28.52 -12.95
C GLU A 104 20.35 -28.80 -13.69
N ASP A 105 20.14 -30.05 -14.13
CA ASP A 105 18.98 -30.44 -14.95
C ASP A 105 17.67 -29.91 -14.35
N ALA A 106 16.98 -29.05 -15.12
CA ALA A 106 15.80 -28.27 -14.75
C ALA A 106 14.53 -29.12 -14.52
N SER A 107 14.62 -30.11 -13.64
CA SER A 107 13.54 -31.04 -13.29
C SER A 107 13.03 -30.75 -11.88
N ALA A 108 12.03 -29.86 -11.82
CA ALA A 108 10.90 -29.96 -10.90
C ALA A 108 11.15 -29.81 -9.39
N SER A 109 12.26 -29.24 -8.92
CA SER A 109 12.32 -28.74 -7.54
C SER A 109 11.69 -27.36 -7.48
N ALA A 110 10.67 -27.20 -6.64
CA ALA A 110 9.96 -25.94 -6.54
C ALA A 110 10.89 -24.84 -5.97
N THR A 111 11.31 -23.94 -6.85
CA THR A 111 12.18 -22.77 -6.60
C THR A 111 11.71 -22.02 -5.35
N ASP A 112 12.50 -22.12 -4.26
CA ASP A 112 12.18 -21.47 -2.99
C ASP A 112 12.95 -20.15 -2.82
N LEU A 113 12.22 -19.05 -2.65
CA LEU A 113 12.76 -17.70 -2.55
C LEU A 113 13.11 -17.30 -1.10
N SER A 114 13.69 -18.21 -0.32
CA SER A 114 14.04 -17.97 1.08
C SER A 114 15.02 -16.80 1.29
N SER A 115 15.87 -16.53 0.30
CA SER A 115 16.81 -15.41 0.29
C SER A 115 16.11 -14.04 0.32
N TYR A 116 14.91 -13.93 -0.27
CA TYR A 116 14.10 -12.72 -0.27
C TYR A 116 13.64 -12.34 1.15
N ILE A 117 13.14 -13.29 1.94
CA ILE A 117 12.73 -13.05 3.34
C ILE A 117 13.90 -12.57 4.19
N SER A 118 15.06 -13.18 4.00
CA SER A 118 16.27 -12.81 4.73
C SER A 118 16.70 -11.38 4.42
N ALA A 119 16.60 -10.96 3.15
CA ALA A 119 16.89 -9.58 2.74
C ALA A 119 15.83 -8.60 3.28
N PHE A 120 14.55 -8.96 3.19
CA PHE A 120 13.43 -8.13 3.65
C PHE A 120 13.52 -7.85 5.16
N THR A 121 13.72 -8.89 5.98
CA THR A 121 13.79 -8.75 7.46
C THR A 121 14.97 -7.88 7.91
N LYS A 122 16.07 -7.87 7.16
CA LYS A 122 17.26 -7.05 7.43
C LYS A 122 17.15 -5.61 6.92
N SER A 123 16.21 -5.34 6.02
CA SER A 123 16.06 -4.03 5.39
C SER A 123 15.42 -3.00 6.30
N TRP A 124 15.61 -1.72 5.97
CA TRP A 124 14.90 -0.62 6.66
C TRP A 124 13.38 -0.72 6.52
N VAL A 125 12.88 -1.41 5.48
CA VAL A 125 11.44 -1.51 5.21
C VAL A 125 10.77 -2.27 6.36
N TYR A 126 11.39 -3.35 6.82
CA TYR A 126 10.89 -4.13 7.94
C TYR A 126 10.93 -3.32 9.24
N SER A 127 12.02 -2.58 9.52
CA SER A 127 12.10 -1.75 10.72
C SER A 127 11.05 -0.63 10.73
N ASP A 128 10.81 0.01 9.60
CA ASP A 128 9.81 1.08 9.45
C ASP A 128 8.38 0.55 9.68
N LEU A 129 8.07 -0.63 9.15
CA LEU A 129 6.78 -1.29 9.38
C LEU A 129 6.64 -1.74 10.84
N HIS A 130 7.73 -2.24 11.44
CA HIS A 130 7.71 -2.71 12.82
C HIS A 130 7.47 -1.57 13.82
N GLU A 131 7.98 -0.37 13.55
CA GLU A 131 7.74 0.83 14.36
C GLU A 131 6.24 1.19 14.42
N ILE A 132 5.55 1.16 13.28
CA ILE A 132 4.14 1.58 13.17
C ILE A 132 3.13 0.47 13.53
N ARG A 133 3.59 -0.70 13.98
CA ARG A 133 2.74 -1.90 14.20
C ARG A 133 1.53 -1.67 15.11
N ASN A 134 1.61 -0.71 16.02
CA ASN A 134 0.55 -0.42 16.99
C ASN A 134 -0.34 0.76 16.57
N LEU A 135 -0.05 1.42 15.45
CA LEU A 135 -0.76 2.64 15.05
C LEU A 135 -2.24 2.37 14.75
N ARG A 136 -2.56 1.37 13.92
CA ARG A 136 -3.96 1.13 13.55
C ARG A 136 -4.78 0.56 14.71
N ARG A 137 -4.17 -0.30 15.54
CA ARG A 137 -4.86 -0.86 16.73
C ARG A 137 -5.17 0.20 17.79
N SER A 138 -4.35 1.26 17.90
CA SER A 138 -4.62 2.33 18.87
C SER A 138 -5.83 3.20 18.49
N PHE A 139 -6.23 3.22 17.21
CA PHE A 139 -7.41 3.95 16.73
C PHE A 139 -8.73 3.18 16.87
N ASN A 140 -8.71 1.93 17.34
CA ASN A 140 -9.93 1.16 17.64
C ASN A 140 -10.02 0.85 19.15
N PRO A 141 -10.16 1.86 20.04
CA PRO A 141 -10.49 1.57 21.43
C PRO A 141 -11.92 1.01 21.50
N PRO A 142 -12.18 -0.02 22.32
CA PRO A 142 -13.53 -0.52 22.50
C PRO A 142 -14.44 0.62 23.01
N PHE A 143 -15.67 0.65 22.49
CA PHE A 143 -16.68 1.70 22.73
C PHE A 143 -16.92 2.01 24.22
N PHE A 144 -16.59 1.08 25.12
CA PHE A 144 -16.73 1.24 26.57
C PHE A 144 -15.52 1.86 27.29
N THR A 145 -14.30 1.81 26.72
CA THR A 145 -13.13 2.45 27.32
C THR A 145 -12.99 3.86 26.79
N SER A 146 -13.74 4.76 27.42
CA SER A 146 -13.73 6.20 27.21
C SER A 146 -12.32 6.80 27.15
N ARG A 147 -12.08 7.57 26.07
CA ARG A 147 -11.46 8.92 25.95
C ARG A 147 -10.52 9.47 27.05
N GLY A 148 -9.81 8.65 27.82
CA GLY A 148 -8.87 9.15 28.84
C GLY A 148 -7.76 8.17 29.24
N LEU A 149 -8.03 6.87 29.27
CA LEU A 149 -7.08 5.88 29.82
C LEU A 149 -6.40 4.97 28.78
N GLY A 150 -6.79 5.04 27.50
CA GLY A 150 -6.20 4.24 26.42
C GLY A 150 -4.79 4.70 26.00
N LEU A 151 -4.44 5.96 26.23
CA LEU A 151 -3.12 6.51 25.91
C LEU A 151 -2.05 6.04 26.92
N LEU A 152 -2.43 5.75 28.16
CA LEU A 152 -1.52 5.34 29.22
C LEU A 152 -1.11 3.87 29.14
N CYS A 153 -1.94 3.00 28.56
CA CYS A 153 -1.64 1.58 28.40
C CYS A 153 -0.85 1.28 27.10
N GLY A 154 -1.05 2.05 26.03
CA GLY A 154 -0.37 1.85 24.75
C GLY A 154 1.10 2.29 24.72
N VAL A 155 1.49 3.27 25.54
CA VAL A 155 2.87 3.80 25.59
C VAL A 155 3.76 3.01 26.56
N ASN A 156 3.22 2.54 27.69
CA ASN A 156 4.03 1.85 28.70
C ASN A 156 4.41 0.39 28.34
N ALA A 157 3.67 -0.29 27.46
CA ALA A 157 3.99 -1.66 27.08
C ALA A 157 5.09 -1.78 25.99
N GLY A 158 5.46 -0.67 25.33
CA GLY A 158 6.48 -0.66 24.27
C GLY A 158 7.90 -0.31 24.75
N GLY A 159 8.02 0.44 25.85
CA GLY A 159 9.31 0.90 26.38
C GLY A 159 9.99 -0.05 27.37
N LEU A 160 9.24 -0.97 28.00
CA LEU A 160 9.73 -1.78 29.11
C LEU A 160 10.35 -3.14 28.71
N LEU A 161 10.48 -3.42 27.40
CA LEU A 161 11.04 -4.68 26.86
C LEU A 161 12.35 -4.46 26.07
N ARG A 162 13.01 -3.32 26.26
CA ARG A 162 14.43 -3.15 25.91
C ARG A 162 15.27 -3.31 27.18
N HIS A 163 15.52 -4.55 27.57
CA HIS A 163 16.70 -4.98 28.33
C HIS A 163 16.92 -6.47 28.11
#